data_AF-A0A9J6EAN5-F1
#
_entry.id   AF-A0A9J6EAN5-F1
#
_cell.length_a   1.000
_cell.length_b   1.000
_cell.length_c   1.000
_cell.angle_alpha   90.00
_cell.angle_beta   90.00
_cell.angle_gamma   90.00
#
_symmetry.space_group_name_H-M   'P 1'
#
loop_
_entity.id
_entity.type
_entity.pdbx_description
1 polymer ?
#
loop_
_entity_poly.entity_id
_entity_poly.type
_entity_poly.pdbx_seq_one_letter_code
_entity_poly.pdbx_strand_id
1 'polypeptide(L)'
;MIACASALTNGRCHFRFRENVLTEQAESERRNPIRPALDELFADRKLVCCQSAYDDFSTIVKIMAGPCETEAAHRLFERLEVVPDSPSERATGLALRGKIRKRSKIIFGTGDRLKAVTVTANSGFLRAAKAQGADFVAFVHESRALTEAKEVNATPI
;
A
#
# COMPACT_ATOMS: atom_id res chain seq x y z
N MET A 1 1.96 -1.29 -2.09
CA MET A 1 2.97 -0.52 -2.86
C MET A 1 3.88 0.31 -1.96
N ILE A 2 3.37 1.25 -1.15
CA ILE A 2 4.23 2.00 -0.21
C ILE A 2 5.06 1.07 0.68
N ALA A 3 4.45 0.06 1.30
CA ALA A 3 5.18 -0.91 2.13
C ALA A 3 6.25 -1.72 1.37
N CYS A 4 6.19 -1.80 0.04
CA CYS A 4 7.23 -2.47 -0.76
C CYS A 4 8.44 -1.55 -0.99
N ALA A 5 8.21 -0.24 -1.14
CA ALA A 5 9.24 0.74 -1.45
C ALA A 5 9.80 1.48 -0.23
N SER A 6 9.05 1.50 0.88
CA SER A 6 9.37 2.25 2.11
C SER A 6 10.74 1.92 2.67
N ALA A 7 11.49 2.95 3.06
CA ALA A 7 12.76 2.78 3.75
C ALA A 7 12.59 1.98 5.05
N LEU A 8 11.48 2.15 5.77
CA LEU A 8 11.17 1.38 6.98
C LEU A 8 11.27 -0.13 6.75
N THR A 9 10.67 -0.62 5.66
CA THR A 9 10.61 -2.06 5.32
C THR A 9 11.84 -2.55 4.57
N ASN A 10 12.77 -1.65 4.25
CA ASN A 10 14.03 -1.91 3.58
C ASN A 10 15.23 -1.61 4.51
N GLY A 11 15.07 -1.88 5.80
CA GLY A 11 16.15 -1.83 6.80
C GLY A 11 16.42 -0.47 7.44
N ARG A 12 15.64 0.57 7.10
CA ARG A 12 15.77 1.92 7.66
C ARG A 12 14.71 2.24 8.73
N CYS A 13 14.25 1.23 9.46
CA CYS A 13 13.32 1.43 10.57
C CYS A 13 14.01 1.82 11.89
N HIS A 14 15.32 2.10 11.94
CA HIS A 14 16.05 2.45 13.17
C HIS A 14 16.18 3.96 13.39
N PHE A 15 15.05 4.66 13.34
CA PHE A 15 14.98 6.10 13.57
C PHE A 15 13.81 6.46 14.49
N ARG A 16 14.00 7.53 15.25
CA ARG A 16 12.93 8.32 15.86
C ARG A 16 12.72 9.57 15.01
N PHE A 17 11.55 9.65 14.37
CA PHE A 17 11.15 10.77 13.52
C PHE A 17 10.52 11.89 14.35
N ARG A 18 10.45 13.10 13.77
CA ARG A 18 9.76 14.25 14.39
C ARG A 18 8.25 13.99 14.51
N GLU A 19 7.68 13.33 13.52
CA GLU A 19 6.28 12.94 13.53
C GLU A 19 6.09 11.62 14.27
N ASN A 20 5.34 11.64 15.37
CA ASN A 20 5.07 10.46 16.21
C ASN A 20 4.56 9.26 15.39
N VAL A 21 3.68 9.51 14.42
CA VAL A 21 3.12 8.45 13.57
C VAL A 21 4.19 7.69 12.77
N LEU A 22 5.28 8.36 12.37
CA LEU A 22 6.37 7.71 11.64
C LEU A 22 7.26 6.90 12.59
N THR A 23 7.47 7.41 13.81
CA THR A 23 8.15 6.66 14.88
C THR A 23 7.36 5.40 15.25
N GLU A 24 6.04 5.50 15.41
CA GLU A 24 5.16 4.37 15.68
C GLU A 24 5.20 3.33 14.55
N GLN A 25 5.25 3.77 13.28
CA GLN A 25 5.38 2.87 12.14
C GLN A 25 6.76 2.19 12.07
N ALA A 26 7.83 2.91 12.39
CA ALA A 26 9.17 2.35 12.47
C ALA A 26 9.27 1.31 13.60
N GLU A 27 8.69 1.61 14.76
CA GLU A 27 8.55 0.67 15.88
C GLU A 27 7.74 -0.57 15.52
N SER A 28 6.61 -0.38 14.84
CA SER A 28 5.77 -1.46 14.31
C SER A 28 6.56 -2.35 13.35
N GLU A 29 7.34 -1.78 12.44
CA GLU A 29 8.17 -2.55 11.51
C GLU A 29 9.28 -3.33 12.22
N ARG A 30 9.90 -2.77 13.27
CA ARG A 30 10.88 -3.51 14.08
C ARG A 30 10.27 -4.68 14.83
N ARG A 31 9.02 -4.55 15.30
CA ARG A 31 8.29 -5.62 16.02
C ARG A 31 7.75 -6.68 15.07
N ASN A 32 7.22 -6.27 13.92
CA ASN A 32 6.57 -7.14 12.96
C ASN A 32 6.96 -6.71 11.52
N PRO A 33 8.13 -7.17 11.03
CA PRO A 33 8.61 -6.82 9.70
C PRO A 33 7.67 -7.34 8.62
N ILE A 34 7.20 -6.45 7.73
CA ILE A 34 6.22 -6.84 6.71
C ILE A 34 6.86 -7.47 5.47
N ARG A 35 8.16 -7.21 5.24
CA ARG A 35 8.86 -7.64 4.02
C ARG A 35 8.84 -9.15 3.79
N PRO A 36 9.15 -10.02 4.78
CA PRO A 36 9.11 -11.47 4.58
C PRO A 36 7.73 -11.98 4.14
N ALA A 37 6.66 -11.47 4.76
CA ALA A 37 5.30 -11.87 4.42
C ALA A 37 4.88 -11.39 3.01
N LEU A 38 5.34 -10.21 2.58
CA LEU A 38 5.12 -9.74 1.20
C LEU A 38 5.92 -10.57 0.19
N ASP A 39 7.18 -10.90 0.49
CA ASP A 39 8.02 -11.69 -0.40
C ASP A 39 7.43 -13.11 -0.58
N GLU A 40 6.98 -13.76 0.50
CA GLU A 40 6.26 -15.04 0.45
C GLU A 40 4.96 -14.93 -0.35
N LEU A 41 4.16 -13.88 -0.11
CA LEU A 41 2.91 -13.66 -0.84
C LEU A 41 3.14 -13.45 -2.34
N PHE A 42 4.28 -12.88 -2.73
CA PHE A 42 4.59 -12.51 -4.12
C PHE A 42 5.39 -13.55 -4.90
N ALA A 43 6.08 -14.49 -4.23
CA ALA A 43 7.10 -15.37 -4.83
C ALA A 43 6.67 -16.01 -6.15
N ASP A 44 5.47 -16.63 -6.18
CA ASP A 44 4.97 -17.35 -7.36
C ASP A 44 3.70 -16.72 -7.93
N ARG A 45 3.53 -15.41 -7.74
CA ARG A 45 2.30 -14.70 -8.13
C ARG A 45 2.57 -13.56 -9.10
N LYS A 46 1.73 -13.48 -10.13
CA LYS A 46 1.64 -12.31 -10.99
C LYS A 46 1.11 -11.13 -10.19
N LEU A 47 1.86 -10.03 -10.17
CA LEU A 47 1.45 -8.80 -9.51
C LEU A 47 0.73 -7.90 -10.52
N VAL A 48 -0.46 -7.45 -10.15
CA VAL A 48 -1.30 -6.60 -10.99
C VAL A 48 -1.62 -5.31 -10.25
N CYS A 49 -1.61 -4.19 -10.97
CA CYS A 49 -1.97 -2.88 -10.45
C CYS A 49 -2.95 -2.21 -11.41
N CYS A 50 -4.05 -1.65 -10.91
CA CYS A 50 -4.93 -0.87 -11.78
C CYS A 50 -4.31 0.50 -12.09
N GLN A 51 -4.63 1.08 -13.25
CA GLN A 51 -4.04 2.32 -13.75
C GLN A 51 -4.05 3.42 -12.70
N SER A 52 -5.20 3.69 -12.10
CA SER A 52 -5.25 4.79 -11.14
C SER A 52 -4.37 4.49 -9.91
N ALA A 53 -4.23 3.23 -9.45
CA ALA A 53 -3.32 2.86 -8.34
C ALA A 53 -1.87 3.11 -8.68
N TYR A 54 -1.47 2.76 -9.90
CA TYR A 54 -0.16 3.06 -10.43
C TYR A 54 0.10 4.58 -10.45
N ASP A 55 -0.84 5.37 -10.96
CA ASP A 55 -0.70 6.83 -11.08
C ASP A 55 -0.56 7.52 -9.72
N ASP A 56 -1.39 7.14 -8.74
CA ASP A 56 -1.33 7.67 -7.38
C ASP A 56 0.02 7.36 -6.73
N PHE A 57 0.47 6.10 -6.83
CA PHE A 57 1.72 5.70 -6.21
C PHE A 57 2.94 6.32 -6.92
N SER A 58 2.92 6.44 -8.24
CA SER A 58 3.94 7.14 -9.01
C SER A 58 4.03 8.61 -8.60
N THR A 59 2.89 9.26 -8.39
CA THR A 59 2.82 10.65 -7.90
C THR A 59 3.41 10.76 -6.48
N ILE A 60 3.06 9.84 -5.59
CA ILE A 60 3.61 9.76 -4.23
C ILE A 60 5.14 9.62 -4.26
N VAL A 61 5.67 8.70 -5.07
CA VAL A 61 7.11 8.47 -5.20
C VAL A 61 7.79 9.74 -5.70
N LYS A 62 7.27 10.35 -6.76
CA LYS A 62 7.83 11.59 -7.33
C LYS A 62 7.91 12.74 -6.32
N ILE A 63 6.95 12.84 -5.41
CA ILE A 63 6.87 13.96 -4.46
C ILE A 63 7.63 13.67 -3.16
N MET A 64 7.59 12.43 -2.67
CA MET A 64 7.97 12.12 -1.29
C MET A 64 9.15 11.15 -1.14
N ALA A 65 9.47 10.34 -2.16
CA ALA A 65 10.50 9.31 -2.03
C ALA A 65 11.91 9.93 -2.03
N GLY A 66 12.79 9.36 -1.22
CA GLY A 66 14.24 9.56 -1.39
C GLY A 66 14.81 8.65 -2.51
N PRO A 67 16.13 8.72 -2.75
CA PRO A 67 16.80 7.90 -3.78
C PRO A 67 16.57 6.39 -3.63
N CYS A 68 16.77 5.82 -2.44
CA CYS A 68 16.62 4.39 -2.20
C CYS A 68 15.16 3.94 -2.38
N GLU A 69 14.21 4.72 -1.89
CA GLU A 69 12.77 4.44 -2.02
C GLU A 69 12.30 4.58 -3.47
N THR A 70 12.88 5.52 -4.23
CA THR A 70 12.62 5.68 -5.67
C THR A 70 13.09 4.46 -6.44
N GLU A 71 14.32 3.99 -6.19
CA GLU A 71 14.81 2.76 -6.79
C GLU A 71 13.96 1.54 -6.42
N ALA A 72 13.57 1.41 -5.15
CA ALA A 72 12.71 0.33 -4.70
C ALA A 72 11.33 0.36 -5.38
N ALA A 73 10.77 1.56 -5.60
CA ALA A 73 9.53 1.73 -6.36
C ALA A 73 9.69 1.34 -7.84
N HIS A 74 10.79 1.70 -8.49
CA HIS A 74 11.07 1.30 -9.88
C HIS A 74 11.18 -0.22 -10.02
N ARG A 75 11.91 -0.89 -9.12
CA ARG A 75 11.99 -2.36 -9.09
C ARG A 75 10.60 -3.01 -8.89
N LEU A 76 9.71 -2.35 -8.14
CA LEU A 76 8.33 -2.81 -8.02
C LEU A 76 7.57 -2.62 -9.34
N PHE A 77 7.68 -1.46 -10.00
CA PHE A 77 7.00 -1.19 -11.27
C PHE A 77 7.38 -2.18 -12.36
N GLU A 78 8.64 -2.59 -12.46
CA GLU A 78 9.10 -3.61 -13.41
C GLU A 78 8.42 -4.97 -13.23
N ARG A 79 7.93 -5.26 -12.02
CA ARG A 79 7.22 -6.51 -11.68
C ARG A 79 5.70 -6.40 -11.82
N LEU A 80 5.14 -5.20 -11.99
CA LEU A 80 3.70 -4.97 -12.03
C LEU A 80 3.19 -5.03 -13.46
N GLU A 81 2.13 -5.81 -13.68
CA GLU A 81 1.27 -5.60 -14.84
C GLU A 81 0.25 -4.51 -14.52
N VAL A 82 0.37 -3.38 -15.23
CA VAL A 82 -0.61 -2.30 -15.13
C VAL A 82 -1.81 -2.60 -16.03
N VAL A 83 -3.01 -2.61 -15.46
CA VAL A 83 -4.26 -2.90 -16.17
C VAL A 83 -5.22 -1.71 -16.09
N PRO A 84 -6.15 -1.55 -17.06
CA PRO A 84 -7.17 -0.51 -16.99
C PRO A 84 -8.03 -0.64 -15.74
N ASP A 85 -8.53 0.49 -15.25
CA ASP A 85 -9.51 0.50 -14.17
C ASP A 85 -10.79 -0.20 -14.61
N SER A 86 -11.13 -1.29 -13.92
CA SER A 86 -12.29 -2.11 -14.27
C SER A 86 -12.93 -2.64 -12.98
N PRO A 87 -13.63 -1.79 -12.21
CA PRO A 87 -14.22 -2.20 -10.94
C PRO A 87 -15.45 -3.09 -11.10
N SER A 88 -15.52 -4.18 -10.33
CA SER A 88 -16.69 -5.07 -10.26
C SER A 88 -17.99 -4.35 -9.90
N GLU A 89 -19.13 -4.92 -10.30
CA GLU A 89 -20.45 -4.33 -10.06
C GLU A 89 -20.75 -4.15 -8.56
N ARG A 90 -20.37 -5.13 -7.73
CA ARG A 90 -20.52 -5.01 -6.28
C ARG A 90 -19.68 -3.87 -5.70
N ALA A 91 -18.50 -3.60 -6.25
CA ALA A 91 -17.69 -2.47 -5.85
C ALA A 91 -18.28 -1.13 -6.34
N THR A 92 -18.82 -1.07 -7.56
CA THR A 92 -19.45 0.16 -8.08
C THR A 92 -20.76 0.48 -7.36
N GLY A 93 -21.50 -0.51 -6.86
CA GLY A 93 -22.72 -0.34 -6.08
C GLY A 93 -22.55 0.28 -4.68
N LEU A 94 -21.34 0.33 -4.13
CA LEU A 94 -21.12 0.86 -2.78
C LEU A 94 -21.43 2.36 -2.68
N ALA A 95 -22.20 2.75 -1.66
CA ALA A 95 -22.47 4.15 -1.37
C ALA A 95 -21.23 4.87 -0.81
N LEU A 96 -20.96 6.08 -1.30
CA LEU A 96 -19.83 6.93 -0.88
C LEU A 96 -20.08 7.55 0.51
N ARG A 97 -19.91 6.76 1.57
CA ARG A 97 -20.04 7.22 2.97
C ARG A 97 -19.01 6.57 3.88
N GLY A 98 -18.77 7.19 5.04
CA GLY A 98 -17.78 6.72 6.01
C GLY A 98 -16.36 6.68 5.42
N LYS A 99 -15.76 5.49 5.39
CA LYS A 99 -14.41 5.25 4.86
C LYS A 99 -14.39 4.82 3.37
N ILE A 100 -15.54 4.81 2.69
CA ILE A 100 -15.62 4.48 1.27
C ILE A 100 -15.41 5.74 0.43
N ARG A 101 -14.34 5.73 -0.37
CA ARG A 101 -14.00 6.78 -1.36
C ARG A 101 -14.08 6.21 -2.77
N LYS A 102 -14.37 7.05 -3.76
CA LYS A 102 -14.44 6.66 -5.18
C LYS A 102 -13.18 5.89 -5.61
N ARG A 103 -12.03 6.38 -5.17
CA ARG A 103 -10.73 5.78 -5.45
C ARG A 103 -10.59 4.37 -4.92
N SER A 104 -10.90 4.15 -3.64
CA SER A 104 -10.85 2.82 -3.03
C SER A 104 -11.82 1.85 -3.71
N LYS A 105 -13.01 2.30 -4.13
CA LYS A 105 -13.94 1.45 -4.92
C LYS A 105 -13.30 0.96 -6.23
N ILE A 106 -12.57 1.84 -6.93
CA ILE A 106 -11.88 1.48 -8.18
C ILE A 106 -10.80 0.42 -7.92
N ILE A 107 -9.92 0.65 -6.94
CA ILE A 107 -8.79 -0.25 -6.66
C ILE A 107 -9.29 -1.62 -6.21
N PHE A 108 -10.10 -1.66 -5.14
CA PHE A 108 -10.60 -2.93 -4.62
C PHE A 108 -11.55 -3.60 -5.60
N GLY A 109 -12.36 -2.84 -6.33
CA GLY A 109 -13.25 -3.38 -7.35
C GLY A 109 -12.52 -3.98 -8.53
N THR A 110 -11.38 -3.41 -8.95
CA THR A 110 -10.60 -3.95 -10.07
C THR A 110 -9.92 -5.25 -9.64
N GLY A 111 -9.30 -5.26 -8.46
CA GLY A 111 -8.76 -6.50 -7.88
C GLY A 111 -9.83 -7.58 -7.74
N ASP A 112 -11.02 -7.20 -7.30
CA ASP A 112 -12.17 -8.09 -7.17
C ASP A 112 -12.63 -8.69 -8.50
N ARG A 113 -12.79 -7.87 -9.55
CA ARG A 113 -13.16 -8.37 -10.89
C ARG A 113 -12.13 -9.36 -11.42
N LEU A 114 -10.85 -9.12 -11.16
CA LEU A 114 -9.75 -9.99 -11.54
C LEU A 114 -9.61 -11.24 -10.64
N LYS A 115 -10.44 -11.37 -9.59
CA LYS A 115 -10.33 -12.41 -8.56
C LYS A 115 -8.93 -12.42 -7.89
N ALA A 116 -8.30 -11.25 -7.81
CA ALA A 116 -6.99 -11.07 -7.22
C ALA A 116 -7.11 -10.74 -5.72
N VAL A 117 -6.17 -11.25 -4.92
CA VAL A 117 -6.04 -10.87 -3.51
C VAL A 117 -5.49 -9.45 -3.45
N THR A 118 -6.27 -8.51 -2.93
CA THR A 118 -5.83 -7.11 -2.81
C THR A 118 -4.89 -6.96 -1.59
N VAL A 119 -3.66 -6.51 -1.81
CA VAL A 119 -2.72 -6.19 -0.72
C VAL A 119 -2.93 -4.74 -0.27
N THR A 120 -3.22 -4.52 1.02
CA THR A 120 -3.61 -3.18 1.49
C THR A 120 -3.32 -2.90 2.97
N ALA A 121 -3.17 -1.63 3.32
CA ALA A 121 -3.26 -1.14 4.70
C ALA A 121 -4.61 -0.47 5.01
N ASN A 122 -5.52 -0.38 4.02
CA ASN A 122 -6.81 0.29 4.18
C ASN A 122 -7.88 -0.66 4.74
N SER A 123 -7.70 -1.09 5.98
CA SER A 123 -8.68 -1.91 6.69
C SER A 123 -10.02 -1.19 6.90
N GLY A 124 -10.01 0.15 6.92
CA GLY A 124 -11.21 0.97 7.03
C GLY A 124 -12.16 0.82 5.85
N PHE A 125 -11.64 0.73 4.62
CA PHE A 125 -12.46 0.46 3.43
C PHE A 125 -13.13 -0.91 3.53
N LEU A 126 -12.38 -1.96 3.86
CA LEU A 126 -12.89 -3.33 3.96
C LEU A 126 -14.05 -3.43 4.96
N ARG A 127 -13.88 -2.86 6.16
CA ARG A 127 -14.95 -2.82 7.17
C ARG A 127 -16.18 -2.07 6.69
N ALA A 128 -15.99 -0.90 6.07
CA ALA A 128 -17.10 -0.08 5.58
C ALA A 128 -17.84 -0.74 4.40
N ALA A 129 -17.13 -1.42 3.50
CA ALA A 129 -17.71 -2.17 2.40
C ALA A 129 -18.50 -3.39 2.90
N LYS A 130 -17.96 -4.13 3.87
CA LYS A 130 -18.64 -5.27 4.50
C LYS A 130 -19.94 -4.85 5.17
N ALA A 131 -19.96 -3.69 5.83
CA ALA A 131 -21.17 -3.10 6.40
C ALA A 131 -22.23 -2.72 5.36
N GLN A 132 -21.88 -2.67 4.07
CA GLN A 132 -22.79 -2.48 2.94
C GLN A 132 -23.05 -3.77 2.15
N GLY A 133 -22.64 -4.93 2.68
CA GLY A 133 -22.88 -6.24 2.06
C GLY A 133 -21.84 -6.68 1.02
N ALA A 134 -20.71 -5.98 0.89
CA ALA A 134 -19.62 -6.37 -0.03
C ALA A 134 -18.35 -6.78 0.74
N ASP A 135 -18.03 -8.08 0.71
CA ASP A 135 -16.81 -8.62 1.34
C ASP A 135 -15.69 -8.86 0.31
N PHE A 136 -14.56 -8.18 0.45
CA PHE A 136 -13.43 -8.25 -0.50
C PHE A 136 -12.30 -9.09 0.05
N VAL A 137 -11.74 -9.98 -0.78
CA VAL A 137 -10.56 -10.78 -0.41
C VAL A 137 -9.33 -9.87 -0.43
N ALA A 138 -8.69 -9.73 0.72
CA ALA A 138 -7.53 -8.87 0.87
C ALA A 138 -6.51 -9.44 1.86
N PHE A 139 -5.24 -9.23 1.57
CA PHE A 139 -4.16 -9.36 2.54
C PHE A 139 -3.94 -8.00 3.19
N VAL A 140 -4.25 -7.90 4.49
CA VAL A 140 -4.19 -6.64 5.23
C VAL A 140 -2.88 -6.59 6.01
N HIS A 141 -2.13 -5.50 5.85
CA HIS A 141 -0.92 -5.23 6.61
C HIS A 141 -1.02 -3.89 7.35
N GLU A 142 -0.14 -3.67 8.32
CA GLU A 142 -0.04 -2.39 9.02
C GLU A 142 0.50 -1.29 8.10
N SER A 143 0.06 -0.05 8.30
CA SER A 143 0.46 1.09 7.46
C SER A 143 1.97 1.34 7.54
N ARG A 144 2.54 1.73 6.40
CA ARG A 144 3.93 2.17 6.25
C ARG A 144 3.94 3.46 5.45
N ALA A 145 4.94 4.31 5.69
CA ALA A 145 5.17 5.56 4.99
C ALA A 145 6.50 5.51 4.22
N LEU A 146 6.62 6.36 3.22
CA LEU A 146 7.94 6.72 2.69
C LEU A 146 8.60 7.67 3.69
N THR A 147 9.81 7.34 4.14
CA THR A 147 10.47 8.03 5.25
C THR A 147 11.86 8.53 4.94
N GLU A 148 12.49 8.11 3.84
CA GLU A 148 13.91 8.41 3.54
C GLU A 148 14.19 9.91 3.57
N ALA A 149 13.36 10.72 2.91
CA ALA A 149 13.50 12.18 2.88
C ALA A 149 13.40 12.85 4.27
N LYS A 150 12.82 12.17 5.27
CA LYS A 150 12.65 12.68 6.63
C LYS A 150 13.75 12.22 7.59
N GLU A 151 14.57 11.25 7.18
CA GLU A 151 15.66 10.72 8.01
C GLU A 151 16.70 11.79 8.34
N VAL A 152 16.92 12.77 7.46
CA VAL A 152 17.83 13.91 7.70
C VAL A 152 17.51 14.71 8.96
N ASN A 153 16.25 14.72 9.38
CA ASN A 153 15.77 15.42 10.56
C ASN A 153 15.44 14.46 11.73
N ALA A 154 15.66 13.16 11.54
CA ALA A 154 15.37 12.12 12.51
C ALA A 154 16.59 11.82 13.39
N THR A 155 16.35 11.18 14.53
CA THR A 155 17.41 10.71 15.44
C THR A 155 17.60 9.21 15.26
N PRO A 156 18.80 8.73 14.87
CA PRO A 156 19.10 7.30 14.85
C PRO A 156 18.95 6.67 16.24
N ILE A 157 18.60 5.38 16.28
CA ILE A 157 18.49 4.59 17.53
C ILE A 157 19.26 3.28 17.45
#